data_AF-A0A3M1AZS9-F1
#
_entry.id   AF-A0A3M1AZS9-F1
#
_cell.length_a   1.000
_cell.length_b   1.000
_cell.length_c   1.000
_cell.angle_alpha   90.00
_cell.angle_beta   90.00
_cell.angle_gamma   90.00
#
_symmetry.space_group_name_H-M   'P 1'
#
loop_
_entity.id
_entity.type
_entity.pdbx_description
1 polymer ?
#
loop_
_entity_poly.entity_id
_entity_poly.type
_entity_poly.pdbx_seq_one_letter_code
_entity_poly.pdbx_strand_id
1 'polypeptide(L)'
;LDAGFVTRGDWKTGNYAGGWEGDYRWTETAEGGSAVASWTPGLAKPGDYEIYVWYNSGSNRSTQAKYTIYGRNGAESFFVNQQQSGSRWLKIATTALLPGVSRVELSNDAPSGYVVIADAVKFVYLGASDPGEDPVPTCAATGGKGTALPFGLMLLILALWRAMLGRTRPASQRCTSRGR
;
A
#
# COMPACT_ATOMS: atom_id res chain seq x y z
N LEU A 1 -5.07 -13.61 -18.78
CA LEU A 1 -5.51 -12.77 -17.62
C LEU A 1 -5.24 -13.49 -16.31
N ASP A 2 -4.71 -12.76 -15.33
CA ASP A 2 -4.26 -13.29 -14.03
C ASP A 2 -5.41 -13.73 -13.10
N ALA A 3 -5.12 -14.62 -12.15
CA ALA A 3 -6.07 -15.10 -11.16
C ALA A 3 -6.52 -13.97 -10.21
N GLY A 4 -7.82 -13.86 -9.96
CA GLY A 4 -8.38 -12.79 -9.13
C GLY A 4 -8.51 -11.43 -9.84
N PHE A 5 -8.32 -11.40 -11.16
CA PHE A 5 -8.61 -10.24 -12.00
C PHE A 5 -10.11 -10.08 -12.24
N VAL A 6 -10.64 -8.89 -11.95
CA VAL A 6 -12.04 -8.52 -12.21
C VAL A 6 -12.12 -7.09 -12.71
N THR A 7 -13.12 -6.78 -13.53
CA THR A 7 -13.36 -5.43 -14.05
C THR A 7 -14.78 -4.95 -13.76
N ARG A 8 -14.92 -3.67 -13.46
CA ARG A 8 -16.19 -2.93 -13.35
C ARG A 8 -16.19 -1.76 -14.34
N GLY A 9 -17.33 -1.50 -14.97
CA GLY A 9 -17.47 -0.49 -16.02
C GLY A 9 -17.14 -1.04 -17.41
N ASP A 10 -17.05 -0.15 -18.39
CA ASP A 10 -16.97 -0.52 -19.80
C ASP A 10 -15.55 -0.85 -20.26
N TRP A 11 -15.06 -2.04 -19.90
CA TRP A 11 -13.77 -2.54 -20.35
C TRP A 11 -13.90 -3.35 -21.64
N LYS A 12 -13.07 -3.01 -22.62
CA LYS A 12 -12.95 -3.71 -23.90
C LYS A 12 -11.74 -4.64 -23.88
N THR A 13 -11.79 -5.73 -24.64
CA THR A 13 -10.62 -6.61 -24.83
C THR A 13 -9.73 -6.05 -25.93
N GLY A 14 -8.42 -6.02 -25.69
CA GLY A 14 -7.40 -5.86 -26.71
C GLY A 14 -6.56 -7.12 -26.82
N ASN A 15 -6.10 -7.42 -28.03
CA ASN A 15 -5.34 -8.63 -28.36
C ASN A 15 -4.09 -8.30 -29.20
N TYR A 16 -3.58 -7.07 -29.11
CA TYR A 16 -2.32 -6.71 -29.75
C TYR A 16 -1.15 -7.45 -29.11
N ALA A 17 -0.16 -7.83 -29.94
CA ALA A 17 1.07 -8.47 -29.47
C ALA A 17 1.76 -7.61 -28.38
N GLY A 18 2.24 -8.28 -27.32
CA GLY A 18 2.86 -7.64 -26.15
C GLY A 18 2.01 -7.62 -24.88
N GLY A 19 0.74 -8.05 -24.96
CA GLY A 19 -0.06 -8.37 -23.77
C GLY A 19 0.48 -9.59 -23.04
N TRP A 20 0.44 -9.60 -21.71
CA TRP A 20 0.80 -10.77 -20.91
C TRP A 20 -0.21 -11.89 -21.20
N GLU A 21 0.27 -13.07 -21.60
CA GLU A 21 -0.57 -14.22 -22.00
C GLU A 21 -1.51 -13.96 -23.21
N GLY A 22 -1.27 -12.90 -23.97
CA GLY A 22 -1.88 -12.68 -25.29
C GLY A 22 -3.15 -11.81 -25.32
N ASP A 23 -3.70 -11.41 -24.17
CA ASP A 23 -4.82 -10.47 -24.10
C ASP A 23 -4.63 -9.41 -23.01
N TYR A 24 -5.39 -8.31 -23.11
CA TYR A 24 -5.45 -7.27 -22.09
C TYR A 24 -6.82 -6.58 -22.12
N ARG A 25 -7.12 -5.80 -21.08
CA ARG A 25 -8.32 -4.94 -21.04
C ARG A 25 -7.94 -3.48 -21.22
N TRP A 26 -8.79 -2.73 -21.89
CA TRP A 26 -8.62 -1.30 -22.04
C TRP A 26 -9.95 -0.56 -21.93
N THR A 27 -9.87 0.68 -21.49
CA THR A 27 -11.01 1.62 -21.45
C THR A 27 -10.52 3.03 -21.69
N GLU A 28 -11.43 3.89 -22.15
CA GLU A 28 -11.17 5.34 -22.29
C GLU A 28 -11.02 5.98 -20.91
N THR A 29 -10.15 6.99 -20.82
CA THR A 29 -10.01 7.82 -19.62
C THR A 29 -11.22 8.72 -19.46
N ALA A 30 -11.64 8.93 -18.22
CA ALA A 30 -12.74 9.81 -17.87
C ALA A 30 -12.43 10.52 -16.56
N GLU A 31 -12.56 11.84 -16.54
CA GLU A 31 -12.37 12.63 -15.31
C GLU A 31 -13.40 12.20 -14.25
N GLY A 32 -12.93 11.89 -13.04
CA GLY A 32 -13.76 11.39 -11.95
C GLY A 32 -13.92 9.87 -11.91
N GLY A 33 -13.49 9.16 -12.97
CA GLY A 33 -13.47 7.71 -13.05
C GLY A 33 -14.86 7.06 -13.15
N SER A 34 -14.98 6.10 -14.06
CA SER A 34 -16.20 5.31 -14.28
C SER A 34 -15.94 3.81 -14.37
N ALA A 35 -14.68 3.41 -14.53
CA ALA A 35 -14.27 2.04 -14.74
C ALA A 35 -13.04 1.70 -13.90
N VAL A 36 -13.04 0.50 -13.33
CA VAL A 36 -11.98 -0.02 -12.46
C VAL A 36 -11.63 -1.44 -12.86
N ALA A 37 -10.34 -1.76 -12.93
CA ALA A 37 -9.81 -3.11 -13.00
C ALA A 37 -9.16 -3.44 -11.64
N SER A 38 -9.42 -4.63 -11.10
CA SER A 38 -8.94 -5.03 -9.78
C SER A 38 -8.26 -6.39 -9.83
N TRP A 39 -7.14 -6.51 -9.13
CA TRP A 39 -6.37 -7.75 -8.95
C TRP A 39 -6.31 -8.07 -7.46
N THR A 40 -6.97 -9.16 -7.06
CA THR A 40 -6.92 -9.68 -5.69
C THR A 40 -6.00 -10.90 -5.64
N PRO A 41 -4.75 -10.78 -5.14
CA PRO A 41 -3.81 -11.89 -5.13
C PRO A 41 -4.20 -13.00 -4.13
N GLY A 42 -4.01 -14.25 -4.54
CA GLY A 42 -4.06 -15.43 -3.66
C GLY A 42 -2.82 -15.56 -2.77
N LEU A 43 -2.59 -14.60 -1.88
CA LEU A 43 -1.40 -14.59 -1.01
C LEU A 43 -1.44 -15.73 0.01
N ALA A 44 -0.35 -16.47 0.15
CA ALA A 44 -0.25 -17.57 1.12
C ALA A 44 0.04 -17.09 2.56
N LYS A 45 0.71 -15.94 2.71
CA LYS A 45 1.17 -15.41 4.01
C LYS A 45 1.04 -13.89 4.05
N PRO A 46 0.82 -13.28 5.22
CA PRO A 46 1.00 -11.85 5.37
C PRO A 46 2.49 -11.49 5.36
N GLY A 47 2.82 -10.28 4.88
CA GLY A 47 4.17 -9.75 4.95
C GLY A 47 4.44 -8.69 3.89
N ASP A 48 5.72 -8.39 3.66
CA ASP A 48 6.13 -7.39 2.67
C ASP A 48 6.17 -8.00 1.27
N TYR A 49 5.61 -7.26 0.32
CA TYR A 49 5.57 -7.65 -1.08
C TYR A 49 6.06 -6.52 -1.97
N GLU A 50 6.86 -6.86 -2.98
CA GLU A 50 7.04 -5.99 -4.14
C GLU A 50 5.90 -6.21 -5.12
N ILE A 51 5.39 -5.10 -5.67
CA ILE A 51 4.27 -5.10 -6.60
C ILE A 51 4.78 -4.57 -7.94
N TYR A 52 4.59 -5.38 -8.96
CA TYR A 52 4.96 -5.08 -10.34
C TYR A 52 3.72 -5.05 -11.21
N VAL A 53 3.71 -4.18 -12.21
CA VAL A 53 2.66 -4.12 -13.23
C VAL A 53 3.26 -4.39 -14.61
N TRP A 54 2.47 -4.98 -15.49
CA TRP A 54 2.74 -5.13 -16.90
C TRP A 54 1.64 -4.44 -17.69
N TYR A 55 1.99 -3.83 -18.82
CA TYR A 55 1.06 -3.24 -19.77
C TYR A 55 1.76 -3.08 -21.13
N ASN A 56 0.97 -2.93 -22.20
CA ASN A 56 1.50 -2.60 -23.52
C ASN A 56 1.54 -1.08 -23.72
N SER A 57 2.72 -0.54 -24.02
CA SER A 57 2.90 0.89 -24.24
C SER A 57 2.39 1.35 -25.60
N GLY A 58 1.83 2.57 -25.66
CA GLY A 58 1.46 3.20 -26.92
C GLY A 58 1.16 4.69 -26.75
N SER A 59 1.17 5.46 -27.84
CA SER A 59 1.05 6.92 -27.79
C SER A 59 -0.32 7.46 -27.33
N ASN A 60 -1.40 6.71 -27.53
CA ASN A 60 -2.74 7.09 -27.05
C ASN A 60 -3.06 6.58 -25.63
N ARG A 61 -2.06 6.03 -24.91
CA ARG A 61 -2.23 5.56 -23.53
C ARG A 61 -2.09 6.74 -22.55
N SER A 62 -2.75 6.65 -21.41
CA SER A 62 -2.65 7.66 -20.35
C SER A 62 -1.24 7.71 -19.78
N THR A 63 -0.71 8.92 -19.60
CA THR A 63 0.53 9.15 -18.84
C THR A 63 0.30 9.15 -17.32
N GLN A 64 -0.98 9.11 -16.89
CA GLN A 64 -1.42 9.22 -15.51
C GLN A 64 -2.37 8.06 -15.15
N ALA A 65 -2.05 6.84 -15.57
CA ALA A 65 -2.82 5.67 -15.16
C ALA A 65 -2.71 5.48 -13.63
N LYS A 66 -3.85 5.58 -12.92
CA LYS A 66 -3.90 5.62 -11.46
C LYS A 66 -4.07 4.21 -10.89
N TYR A 67 -3.01 3.68 -10.30
CA TYR A 67 -3.01 2.43 -9.56
C TYR A 67 -3.19 2.71 -8.07
N THR A 68 -4.13 2.03 -7.41
CA THR A 68 -4.33 2.12 -5.97
C THR A 68 -4.08 0.76 -5.33
N ILE A 69 -3.18 0.71 -4.35
CA ILE A 69 -2.80 -0.50 -3.63
C ILE A 69 -3.46 -0.46 -2.26
N TYR A 70 -4.32 -1.44 -1.99
CA TYR A 70 -4.96 -1.63 -0.69
C TYR A 70 -4.13 -2.62 0.12
N GLY A 71 -3.19 -2.10 0.91
CA GLY A 71 -2.31 -2.87 1.77
C GLY A 71 -2.80 -2.93 3.22
N ARG A 72 -1.96 -3.50 4.09
CA ARG A 72 -2.18 -3.53 5.54
C ARG A 72 -2.29 -2.13 6.15
N ASN A 73 -1.53 -1.17 5.62
CA ASN A 73 -1.41 0.19 6.15
C ASN A 73 -2.46 1.16 5.57
N GLY A 74 -3.39 0.67 4.75
CA GLY A 74 -4.38 1.48 4.06
C GLY A 74 -4.19 1.50 2.54
N ALA A 75 -4.82 2.47 1.88
CA ALA A 75 -4.77 2.63 0.44
C ALA A 75 -3.71 3.66 0.04
N GLU A 76 -2.85 3.31 -0.91
CA GLU A 76 -1.84 4.20 -1.48
C GLU A 76 -1.99 4.26 -3.00
N SER A 77 -1.84 5.44 -3.61
CA SER A 77 -2.03 5.63 -5.05
C SER A 77 -0.74 6.02 -5.77
N PHE A 78 -0.56 5.44 -6.95
CA PHE A 78 0.61 5.59 -7.81
C PHE A 78 0.14 5.94 -9.22
N PHE A 79 0.82 6.88 -9.86
CA PHE A 79 0.56 7.23 -11.26
C PHE A 79 1.63 6.64 -12.16
N VAL A 80 1.21 5.92 -13.19
CA VAL A 80 2.10 5.26 -14.15
C VAL A 80 1.91 5.85 -15.54
N ASN A 81 3.02 6.17 -16.19
CA ASN A 81 3.01 6.58 -17.58
C ASN A 81 2.99 5.35 -18.50
N GLN A 82 1.80 5.01 -19.02
CA GLN A 82 1.63 3.85 -19.89
C GLN A 82 2.07 4.08 -21.34
N GLN A 83 2.61 5.24 -21.69
CA GLN A 83 3.22 5.45 -23.01
C GLN A 83 4.65 4.92 -23.08
N GLN A 84 5.24 4.56 -21.94
CA GLN A 84 6.64 4.15 -21.82
C GLN A 84 6.75 2.88 -20.99
N SER A 85 7.91 2.20 -21.07
CA SER A 85 8.22 1.04 -20.21
C SER A 85 7.23 -0.12 -20.30
N GLY A 86 6.49 -0.25 -21.40
CA GLY A 86 5.60 -1.38 -21.63
C GLY A 86 6.35 -2.68 -21.94
N SER A 87 5.60 -3.78 -22.00
CA SER A 87 6.10 -5.11 -22.32
C SER A 87 7.25 -5.58 -21.41
N ARG A 88 7.24 -5.13 -20.15
CA ARG A 88 8.15 -5.55 -19.07
C ARG A 88 7.48 -5.34 -17.71
N TRP A 89 7.98 -6.02 -16.69
CA TRP A 89 7.54 -5.84 -15.31
C TRP A 89 8.10 -4.52 -14.74
N LEU A 90 7.23 -3.56 -14.47
CA LEU A 90 7.56 -2.31 -13.81
C LEU A 90 7.20 -2.39 -12.33
N LYS A 91 8.19 -2.24 -11.43
CA LYS A 91 7.93 -2.14 -9.99
C LYS A 91 7.24 -0.82 -9.69
N ILE A 92 6.11 -0.85 -8.98
CA ILE A 92 5.39 0.36 -8.56
C ILE A 92 5.44 0.59 -7.06
N ALA A 93 5.61 -0.46 -6.25
CA ALA A 93 5.62 -0.33 -4.79
C ALA A 93 6.31 -1.51 -4.09
N THR A 94 6.67 -1.29 -2.84
CA THR A 94 6.89 -2.33 -1.83
C THR A 94 6.00 -2.00 -0.64
N THR A 95 5.13 -2.92 -0.22
CA THR A 95 4.21 -2.68 0.90
C THR A 95 3.77 -3.97 1.57
N ALA A 96 3.30 -3.86 2.81
CA ALA A 96 2.78 -4.98 3.57
C ALA A 96 1.37 -5.36 3.08
N LEU A 97 1.17 -6.63 2.71
CA LEU A 97 -0.11 -7.17 2.24
C LEU A 97 -0.66 -8.24 3.18
N LEU A 98 -1.99 -8.39 3.15
CA LEU A 98 -2.74 -9.37 3.92
C LEU A 98 -3.51 -10.32 2.98
N PRO A 99 -3.43 -11.65 3.19
CA PRO A 99 -4.21 -12.63 2.43
C PRO A 99 -5.71 -12.35 2.43
N GLY A 100 -6.35 -12.46 1.26
CA GLY A 100 -7.80 -12.35 1.08
C GLY A 100 -8.38 -10.94 1.25
N VAL A 101 -7.58 -9.95 1.62
CA VAL A 101 -8.04 -8.56 1.85
C VAL A 101 -7.32 -7.57 0.93
N SER A 102 -6.01 -7.76 0.74
CA SER A 102 -5.23 -6.87 -0.09
C SER A 102 -5.54 -7.03 -1.57
N ARG A 103 -5.50 -5.91 -2.31
CA ARG A 103 -5.72 -5.87 -3.75
C ARG A 103 -5.04 -4.66 -4.39
N VAL A 104 -4.86 -4.71 -5.70
CA VAL A 104 -4.45 -3.58 -6.54
C VAL A 104 -5.62 -3.21 -7.45
N GLU A 105 -5.90 -1.93 -7.60
CA GLU A 105 -6.90 -1.40 -8.53
C GLU A 105 -6.26 -0.45 -9.53
N LEU A 106 -6.74 -0.45 -10.77
CA LEU A 106 -6.45 0.55 -11.79
C LEU A 106 -7.76 1.25 -12.14
N SER A 107 -7.79 2.56 -11.97
CA SER A 107 -8.92 3.41 -12.35
C SER A 107 -8.67 4.09 -13.71
N ASN A 108 -9.74 4.36 -14.45
CA ASN A 108 -9.70 5.24 -15.63
C ASN A 108 -9.82 6.74 -15.31
N ASP A 109 -9.81 7.10 -14.02
CA ASP A 109 -9.74 8.49 -13.52
C ASP A 109 -8.42 9.17 -13.91
N ALA A 110 -8.44 9.83 -15.07
CA ALA A 110 -7.32 10.55 -15.67
C ALA A 110 -7.86 11.54 -16.73
N PRO A 111 -7.04 12.50 -17.23
CA PRO A 111 -7.47 13.42 -18.28
C PRO A 111 -8.05 12.68 -19.49
N SER A 112 -9.16 13.19 -20.00
CA SER A 112 -9.89 12.59 -21.14
C SER A 112 -9.06 12.59 -22.43
N GLY A 113 -9.41 11.73 -23.38
CA GLY A 113 -8.74 11.64 -24.69
C GLY A 113 -7.62 10.60 -24.79
N TYR A 114 -7.45 9.76 -23.76
CA TYR A 114 -6.50 8.66 -23.73
C TYR A 114 -7.20 7.34 -23.38
N VAL A 115 -6.45 6.24 -23.37
CA VAL A 115 -6.89 4.94 -22.84
C VAL A 115 -6.00 4.47 -21.70
N VAL A 116 -6.57 3.72 -20.76
CA VAL A 116 -5.79 2.96 -19.76
C VAL A 116 -5.81 1.47 -20.10
N ILE A 117 -4.71 0.79 -19.86
CA ILE A 117 -4.50 -0.63 -20.14
C ILE A 117 -4.37 -1.39 -18.81
N ALA A 118 -5.22 -2.38 -18.61
CA ALA A 118 -5.15 -3.35 -17.53
C ALA A 118 -4.73 -4.70 -18.11
N ASP A 119 -3.56 -5.20 -17.71
CA ASP A 119 -3.00 -6.44 -18.24
C ASP A 119 -2.66 -7.40 -17.10
N ALA A 120 -1.50 -7.23 -16.44
CA ALA A 120 -1.09 -8.11 -15.35
C ALA A 120 -0.42 -7.38 -14.18
N VAL A 121 -0.53 -7.99 -13.00
CA VAL A 121 0.13 -7.55 -11.77
C VAL A 121 0.86 -8.75 -11.17
N LYS A 122 2.08 -8.54 -10.67
CA LYS A 122 2.88 -9.59 -10.03
C LYS A 122 3.26 -9.17 -8.63
N PHE A 123 3.12 -10.12 -7.70
CA PHE A 123 3.40 -9.94 -6.29
C PHE A 123 4.58 -10.82 -5.90
N VAL A 124 5.66 -10.22 -5.37
CA VAL A 124 6.88 -10.94 -4.95
C VAL A 124 7.03 -10.82 -3.45
N TYR A 125 6.95 -11.93 -2.73
CA TYR A 125 7.09 -11.97 -1.28
C TYR A 125 8.54 -11.72 -0.86
N LEU A 126 8.75 -10.76 0.03
CA LEU A 126 10.06 -10.42 0.57
C LEU A 126 10.31 -11.04 1.95
N GLY A 127 9.26 -11.32 2.71
CA GLY A 127 9.38 -11.80 4.08
C GLY A 127 8.24 -11.32 4.97
N ALA A 128 8.27 -11.76 6.22
CA ALA A 128 7.31 -11.26 7.20
C ALA A 128 7.55 -9.76 7.38
N SER A 129 6.50 -8.96 7.24
CA SER A 129 6.54 -7.54 7.57
C SER A 129 6.78 -7.46 9.08
N ASP A 130 7.91 -6.92 9.50
CA ASP A 130 8.19 -6.72 10.92
C ASP A 130 7.05 -5.85 11.50
N PRO A 131 6.27 -6.33 12.49
CA PRO A 131 5.19 -5.54 13.07
C PRO A 131 5.76 -4.44 13.96
N GLY A 132 6.43 -3.47 13.36
CA GLY A 132 7.00 -2.31 14.03
C GLY A 132 8.17 -2.68 14.94
N GLU A 133 9.35 -2.16 14.63
CA GLU A 133 10.08 -1.50 15.71
C GLU A 133 9.16 -0.42 16.28
N ASP A 134 8.31 -0.76 17.24
CA ASP A 134 8.05 0.17 18.33
C ASP A 134 9.44 0.59 18.83
N PRO A 135 9.74 1.89 18.99
CA PRO A 135 11.03 2.29 19.52
C PRO A 135 11.18 1.58 20.85
N VAL A 136 12.08 0.59 20.90
CA VAL A 136 12.46 -0.04 22.15
C VAL A 136 12.80 1.12 23.08
N PRO A 137 12.12 1.28 24.24
CA PRO A 137 12.64 2.18 25.25
C PRO A 137 14.00 1.60 25.62
N THR A 138 15.05 2.10 24.97
CA THR A 138 16.41 1.80 25.34
C THR A 138 16.50 2.30 26.77
N CYS A 139 16.58 1.38 27.73
CA CYS A 139 16.99 1.71 29.07
C CYS A 139 18.41 2.28 28.95
N ALA A 140 18.49 3.59 28.73
CA ALA A 140 19.73 4.32 28.80
C ALA A 140 20.22 4.19 30.24
N ALA A 141 21.15 3.27 30.46
CA ALA A 141 22.00 3.26 31.63
C ALA A 141 22.90 4.49 31.56
N THR A 142 22.40 5.64 32.00
CA THR A 142 23.23 6.81 32.28
C THR A 142 23.29 6.97 33.79
N GLY A 143 24.37 6.45 34.37
CA GLY A 143 24.85 6.94 35.65
C GLY A 143 25.19 8.42 35.49
N GLY A 144 24.49 9.28 36.24
CA GLY A 144 24.73 10.71 36.22
C GLY A 144 23.94 11.40 37.32
N LYS A 145 24.61 11.73 38.42
CA LYS A 145 24.10 12.65 39.43
C LYS A 145 23.97 14.03 38.76
N GLY A 146 22.76 14.57 38.69
CA GLY A 146 22.49 15.88 38.10
C GLY A 146 21.27 16.50 38.76
N THR A 147 21.44 17.74 39.20
CA THR A 147 20.61 18.50 40.14
C THR A 147 19.28 19.00 39.57
N ALA A 148 18.36 19.30 40.49
CA ALA A 148 17.00 19.77 40.25
C ALA A 148 16.89 21.27 39.86
N LEU A 149 15.69 21.61 39.33
CA LEU A 149 14.96 22.90 39.25
C LEU A 149 14.96 23.66 37.90
N PRO A 150 13.93 24.49 37.59
CA PRO A 150 12.50 24.42 37.96
C PRO A 150 11.52 24.61 36.78
N PHE A 151 10.24 24.40 37.09
CA PHE A 151 9.05 24.62 36.26
C PHE A 151 8.86 26.09 35.80
N GLY A 152 8.40 26.29 34.55
CA GLY A 152 7.75 27.54 34.13
C GLY A 152 7.49 27.69 32.63
N LEU A 153 6.20 27.88 32.28
CA LEU A 153 5.63 28.53 31.06
C LEU A 153 5.76 27.75 29.73
N MET A 154 4.78 27.67 28.82
CA MET A 154 3.50 28.38 28.66
C MET A 154 2.61 27.71 27.57
N LEU A 155 1.30 27.71 27.82
CA LEU A 155 0.12 27.66 26.92
C LEU A 155 -0.08 26.49 25.91
N LEU A 156 -1.03 25.56 26.12
CA LEU A 156 -2.50 25.59 25.91
C LEU A 156 -2.97 25.64 24.44
N ILE A 157 -3.44 24.49 23.91
CA ILE A 157 -4.77 24.35 23.30
C ILE A 157 -5.38 22.99 23.74
N LEU A 158 -6.29 23.08 24.73
CA LEU A 158 -7.38 22.13 25.02
C LEU A 158 -8.45 22.29 23.91
N ALA A 159 -9.35 21.37 23.57
CA ALA A 159 -10.01 20.30 24.31
C ALA A 159 -10.85 19.45 23.32
N LEU A 160 -10.83 18.12 23.44
CA LEU A 160 -11.90 17.23 23.96
C LEU A 160 -13.02 16.90 22.95
N TRP A 161 -13.32 15.63 22.71
CA TRP A 161 -14.18 14.88 23.64
C TRP A 161 -13.81 13.40 23.83
N ARG A 162 -13.85 12.98 25.10
CA ARG A 162 -13.67 11.63 25.66
C ARG A 162 -15.03 10.94 25.86
N ALA A 163 -15.04 9.60 25.87
CA ALA A 163 -15.68 8.68 26.87
C ALA A 163 -15.95 7.31 26.19
N MET A 164 -15.80 6.10 26.74
CA MET A 164 -15.80 5.54 28.12
C MET A 164 -14.92 4.26 28.16
N LEU A 165 -13.98 4.12 29.10
CA LEU A 165 -13.97 3.30 30.34
C LEU A 165 -14.02 1.76 30.19
N GLY A 166 -12.94 1.12 30.67
CA GLY A 166 -12.88 -0.30 31.04
C GLY A 166 -11.57 -0.68 31.75
N ARG A 167 -11.54 -0.59 33.09
CA ARG A 167 -10.48 -1.05 34.02
C ARG A 167 -10.14 -2.56 33.79
N THR A 168 -8.90 -3.05 33.77
CA THR A 168 -7.97 -3.43 34.87
C THR A 168 -6.86 -4.26 34.19
N ARG A 169 -5.57 -4.19 34.53
CA ARG A 169 -4.87 -4.91 35.62
C ARG A 169 -3.40 -4.41 35.69
N PRO A 170 -2.76 -4.35 36.86
CA PRO A 170 -1.33 -4.06 36.96
C PRO A 170 -0.50 -5.35 36.86
N ALA A 171 0.48 -5.40 35.96
CA ALA A 171 1.55 -6.38 36.02
C ALA A 171 2.77 -5.72 36.68
N SER A 172 2.90 -5.91 38.00
CA SER A 172 4.16 -5.65 38.69
C SER A 172 5.09 -6.82 38.38
N GLN A 173 6.17 -6.62 37.65
CA GLN A 173 7.30 -7.55 37.66
C GLN A 173 8.46 -6.90 38.42
N ARG A 174 8.70 -7.42 39.62
CA ARG A 174 9.92 -7.21 40.39
C ARG A 174 11.08 -7.81 39.60
N CYS A 175 12.03 -6.98 39.20
CA CYS A 175 13.33 -7.44 38.75
C CYS A 175 14.16 -7.76 40.00
N THR A 176 14.22 -9.03 40.40
CA THR A 176 15.20 -9.50 41.39
C THR A 176 16.50 -9.81 40.67
N SER A 177 17.48 -8.92 40.74
CA SER A 177 18.85 -9.23 40.32
C SER A 177 19.51 -10.13 41.37
N ARG A 178 19.68 -11.41 41.04
CA ARG A 178 20.57 -12.34 41.74
C ARG A 178 21.88 -12.36 40.95
N GLY A 179 22.98 -11.93 41.55
CA GLY A 179 24.32 -11.97 40.97
C GLY A 179 25.34 -12.09 42.09
N ARG A 180 26.21 -13.10 41.97
CA ARG A 180 27.22 -13.61 42.91
C ARG A 180 28.13 -12.55 43.54
#